data_AF-A0A954QHK8-F1
#
_entry.id   AF-A0A954QHK8-F1
#
_cell.length_a   1.000
_cell.length_b   1.000
_cell.length_c   1.000
_cell.angle_alpha   90.00
_cell.angle_beta   90.00
_cell.angle_gamma   90.00
#
_symmetry.space_group_name_H-M   'P 1'
#
loop_
_entity.id
_entity.type
_entity.pdbx_description
1 polymer ?
#
loop_
_entity_poly.entity_id
_entity_poly.type
_entity_poly.pdbx_seq_one_letter_code
_entity_poly.pdbx_strand_id
1 'polypeptide(L)'
;NGIFTSLSMRQEEQPFGSQEDRDDEPLGFLERVYQAGFELGFASVGWKWTRGQNSQVLSTMIADPSTHKIVLVRRNRIKTFVSERIAQQTQQWEAYDANRLVTPPKVHIRLGELEQHIQQNEDFYHQLESALTRHGQHYLRLAYESLCDRATHRQLLEFLQVGDPKTPLAATSVKQNTTDLRQAIDNYDELLDQLATSSLSAELIDLHN
;
A
#
# COMPACT_ATOMS: atom_id res chain seq x y z
N ASN A 1 11.69 -0.89 9.43
CA ASN A 1 12.61 -1.62 8.54
C ASN A 1 12.57 -3.10 8.88
N GLY A 2 12.60 -3.96 7.86
CA GLY A 2 12.53 -5.40 8.01
C GLY A 2 12.15 -6.08 6.70
N ILE A 3 12.24 -7.41 6.69
CA ILE A 3 11.70 -8.29 5.65
C ILE A 3 10.40 -8.86 6.21
N PHE A 4 9.30 -8.64 5.52
CA PHE A 4 7.99 -9.15 5.90
C PHE A 4 7.47 -10.09 4.83
N THR A 5 7.44 -11.38 5.13
CA THR A 5 6.81 -12.39 4.26
C THR A 5 5.34 -12.60 4.64
N SER A 6 4.63 -13.32 3.77
CA SER A 6 3.28 -13.80 4.06
C SER A 6 3.26 -14.55 5.40
N LEU A 7 2.18 -14.45 6.17
CA LEU A 7 2.12 -15.02 7.53
C LEU A 7 2.50 -16.50 7.58
N SER A 8 2.10 -17.28 6.57
CA SER A 8 2.40 -18.70 6.45
C SER A 8 3.88 -19.00 6.12
N MET A 9 4.65 -18.01 5.69
CA MET A 9 6.06 -18.12 5.32
C MET A 9 6.98 -17.33 6.25
N ARG A 10 6.46 -16.78 7.36
CA ARG A 10 7.31 -16.13 8.35
C ARG A 10 8.12 -17.17 9.09
N GLN A 11 9.43 -17.09 8.95
CA GLN A 11 10.44 -17.96 9.55
C GLN A 11 11.53 -17.08 10.15
N GLU A 12 12.26 -17.61 11.14
CA GLU A 12 13.39 -16.91 11.78
C GLU A 12 14.49 -16.60 10.76
N GLU A 13 14.76 -17.54 9.85
CA GLU A 13 15.69 -17.37 8.73
C GLU A 13 14.93 -17.44 7.40
N GLN A 14 15.24 -16.51 6.50
CA GLN A 14 14.61 -16.44 5.19
C GLN A 14 15.53 -17.06 4.13
N PRO A 15 15.00 -17.87 3.20
CA PRO A 15 15.82 -18.59 2.22
C PRO A 15 16.49 -17.68 1.18
N PHE A 16 16.15 -16.40 1.15
CA PHE A 16 16.63 -15.41 0.18
C PHE A 16 17.57 -14.34 0.77
N GLY A 17 17.90 -14.45 2.06
CA GLY A 17 18.88 -13.59 2.75
C GLY A 17 18.30 -12.66 3.81
N SER A 18 19.19 -11.88 4.41
CA SER A 18 18.95 -10.93 5.49
C SER A 18 18.51 -9.56 5.00
N GLN A 19 18.15 -8.67 5.94
CA GLN A 19 17.85 -7.27 5.61
C GLN A 19 19.09 -6.55 5.07
N GLU A 20 20.28 -6.86 5.60
CA GLU A 20 21.55 -6.29 5.14
C GLU A 20 21.81 -6.68 3.68
N ASP A 21 21.62 -7.97 3.34
CA ASP A 21 21.74 -8.44 1.95
C ASP A 21 20.80 -7.72 0.98
N ARG A 22 19.57 -7.39 1.44
CA ARG A 22 18.61 -6.60 0.66
C ARG A 22 19.06 -5.16 0.48
N ASP A 23 19.58 -4.55 1.54
CA ASP A 23 19.94 -3.14 1.55
C ASP A 23 21.23 -2.91 0.72
N ASP A 24 22.17 -3.86 0.74
CA ASP A 24 23.42 -3.84 -0.02
C ASP A 24 23.24 -4.21 -1.50
N GLU A 25 22.47 -5.27 -1.79
CA GLU A 25 22.26 -5.78 -3.15
C GLU A 25 20.77 -6.02 -3.46
N PRO A 26 19.97 -4.96 -3.64
CA PRO A 26 18.51 -5.07 -3.67
C PRO A 26 17.97 -5.84 -4.88
N LEU A 27 18.64 -5.76 -6.03
CA LEU A 27 18.24 -6.52 -7.22
C LEU A 27 18.59 -8.00 -7.10
N GLY A 28 19.81 -8.32 -6.65
CA GLY A 28 20.20 -9.71 -6.37
C GLY A 28 19.35 -10.36 -5.28
N PHE A 29 18.94 -9.58 -4.28
CA PHE A 29 17.98 -10.03 -3.27
C PHE A 29 16.62 -10.39 -3.88
N LEU A 30 16.08 -9.59 -4.82
CA LEU A 30 14.84 -9.93 -5.50
C LEU A 30 14.97 -11.19 -6.35
N GLU A 31 16.09 -11.39 -7.04
CA GLU A 31 16.36 -12.64 -7.77
C GLU A 31 16.30 -13.86 -6.84
N ARG A 32 16.92 -13.77 -5.65
CA ARG A 32 16.84 -14.83 -4.63
C ARG A 32 15.41 -15.05 -4.12
N VAL A 33 14.61 -13.98 -3.95
CA VAL A 33 13.19 -14.09 -3.58
C VAL A 33 12.41 -14.87 -4.63
N TYR A 34 12.61 -14.58 -5.92
CA TYR A 34 11.98 -15.31 -7.02
C TYR A 34 12.41 -16.78 -7.03
N GLN A 35 13.72 -17.04 -6.98
CA GLN A 35 14.27 -18.41 -6.96
C GLN A 35 13.70 -19.25 -5.82
N ALA A 36 13.77 -18.74 -4.59
CA ALA A 36 13.27 -19.44 -3.41
C ALA A 36 11.77 -19.74 -3.52
N GLY A 37 10.97 -18.80 -4.04
CA GLY A 37 9.54 -19.03 -4.24
C GLY A 37 9.23 -20.09 -5.29
N PHE A 38 9.97 -20.11 -6.40
CA PHE A 38 9.80 -21.13 -7.45
C PHE A 38 10.28 -22.51 -7.00
N GLU A 39 11.37 -22.60 -6.23
CA GLU A 39 11.84 -23.85 -5.62
C GLU A 39 10.82 -24.45 -4.63
N LEU A 40 10.05 -23.60 -3.96
CA LEU A 40 8.92 -24.00 -3.11
C LEU A 40 7.67 -24.41 -3.90
N GLY A 41 7.71 -24.33 -5.24
CA GLY A 41 6.62 -24.74 -6.12
C GLY A 41 5.52 -23.70 -6.30
N PHE A 42 5.74 -22.44 -5.91
CA PHE A 42 4.76 -21.39 -6.18
C PHE A 42 4.72 -21.04 -7.67
N ALA A 43 3.52 -20.97 -8.25
CA ALA A 43 3.34 -20.57 -9.65
C ALA A 43 3.65 -19.08 -9.90
N SER A 44 3.62 -18.26 -8.84
CA SER A 44 3.90 -16.82 -8.91
C SER A 44 4.46 -16.35 -7.57
N VAL A 45 5.40 -15.41 -7.64
CA VAL A 45 6.04 -14.79 -6.48
C VAL A 45 5.87 -13.28 -6.61
N GLY A 46 5.48 -12.62 -5.51
CA GLY A 46 5.19 -11.20 -5.51
C GLY A 46 5.72 -10.52 -4.26
N TRP A 47 5.94 -9.22 -4.37
CA TRP A 47 6.38 -8.34 -3.31
C TRP A 47 5.74 -6.96 -3.52
N LYS A 48 5.82 -6.10 -2.50
CA LYS A 48 5.26 -4.74 -2.58
C LYS A 48 6.37 -3.70 -2.47
N TRP A 49 6.20 -2.62 -3.22
CA TRP A 49 7.03 -1.43 -3.15
C TRP A 49 6.19 -0.25 -2.67
N THR A 50 6.72 0.58 -1.79
CA THR A 50 6.06 1.81 -1.31
C THR A 50 6.94 3.03 -1.56
N ARG A 51 6.30 4.19 -1.75
CA ARG A 51 6.97 5.47 -1.99
C ARG A 51 8.13 5.70 -1.01
N GLY A 52 9.30 6.07 -1.54
CA GLY A 52 10.52 6.32 -0.76
C GLY A 52 11.42 5.12 -0.56
N GLN A 53 11.03 3.91 -1.02
CA GLN A 53 11.93 2.76 -1.07
C GLN A 53 12.94 2.88 -2.22
N ASN A 54 13.82 1.88 -2.36
CA ASN A 54 14.95 1.92 -3.31
C ASN A 54 14.48 2.25 -4.75
N SER A 55 14.99 3.34 -5.30
CA SER A 55 14.58 3.88 -6.61
C SER A 55 15.12 3.05 -7.78
N GLN A 56 16.27 2.40 -7.61
CA GLN A 56 16.85 1.52 -8.64
C GLN A 56 15.98 0.29 -8.84
N VAL A 57 15.47 -0.30 -7.74
CA VAL A 57 14.49 -1.38 -7.81
C VAL A 57 13.25 -0.93 -8.59
N LEU A 58 12.69 0.24 -8.23
CA LEU A 58 11.50 0.76 -8.91
C LEU A 58 11.75 0.94 -10.42
N SER A 59 12.83 1.63 -10.82
CA SER A 59 13.10 1.88 -12.25
C SER A 59 13.33 0.59 -13.03
N THR A 60 14.03 -0.38 -12.43
CA THR A 60 14.30 -1.69 -13.06
C THR A 60 13.00 -2.45 -13.26
N MET A 61 12.15 -2.51 -12.24
CA MET A 61 10.91 -3.28 -12.25
C MET A 61 9.81 -2.62 -13.10
N ILE A 62 9.78 -1.29 -13.19
CA ILE A 62 8.94 -0.60 -14.17
C ILE A 62 9.30 -1.07 -15.58
N ALA A 63 10.59 -1.15 -15.95
CA ALA A 63 10.99 -1.51 -17.31
C ALA A 63 10.88 -3.02 -17.64
N ASP A 64 10.90 -3.90 -16.63
CA ASP A 64 10.94 -5.35 -16.80
C ASP A 64 9.60 -5.94 -17.28
N PRO A 65 9.45 -6.41 -18.53
CA PRO A 65 8.18 -6.94 -19.04
C PRO A 65 7.75 -8.28 -18.42
N SER A 66 8.61 -8.97 -17.69
CA SER A 66 8.32 -10.30 -17.12
C SER A 66 7.48 -10.24 -15.83
N THR A 67 7.47 -9.09 -15.16
CA THR A 67 6.74 -8.88 -13.91
C THR A 67 5.39 -8.20 -14.17
N HIS A 68 4.30 -8.70 -13.60
CA HIS A 68 3.00 -8.01 -13.60
C HIS A 68 2.99 -6.84 -12.61
N LYS A 69 2.43 -5.68 -13.00
CA LYS A 69 2.39 -4.48 -12.14
C LYS A 69 0.99 -4.21 -11.65
N ILE A 70 0.85 -4.07 -10.34
CA ILE A 70 -0.39 -3.64 -9.70
C ILE A 70 -0.14 -2.28 -9.04
N VAL A 71 -0.89 -1.27 -9.46
CA VAL A 71 -0.85 0.07 -8.87
C VAL A 71 -2.03 0.20 -7.93
N LEU A 72 -1.74 0.16 -6.63
CA LEU A 72 -2.75 0.29 -5.58
C LEU A 72 -2.85 1.74 -5.11
N VAL A 73 -4.05 2.32 -5.22
CA VAL A 73 -4.34 3.70 -4.83
C VAL A 73 -5.39 3.73 -3.72
N ARG A 74 -5.38 4.76 -2.89
CA ARG A 74 -6.47 5.06 -1.95
C ARG A 74 -7.28 6.23 -2.48
N ARG A 75 -8.61 6.16 -2.40
CA ARG A 75 -9.49 7.21 -2.93
C ARG A 75 -9.56 8.41 -2.00
N ASN A 76 -9.72 8.17 -0.69
CA ASN A 76 -9.85 9.24 0.28
C ASN A 76 -8.46 9.70 0.76
N ARG A 77 -8.08 10.90 0.35
CA ARG A 77 -6.77 11.50 0.56
C ARG A 77 -6.59 11.91 2.02
N ILE A 78 -7.64 12.41 2.67
CA ILE A 78 -7.62 12.77 4.09
C ILE A 78 -7.47 11.54 4.97
N LYS A 79 -8.22 10.46 4.71
CA LYS A 79 -8.05 9.18 5.41
C LYS A 79 -6.64 8.62 5.23
N THR A 80 -6.05 8.79 4.05
CA THR A 80 -4.67 8.37 3.78
C THR A 80 -3.69 9.14 4.66
N PHE A 81 -3.80 10.47 4.68
CA PHE A 81 -2.97 11.33 5.53
C PHE A 81 -3.13 11.04 7.03
N VAL A 82 -4.37 10.93 7.52
CA VAL A 82 -4.67 10.59 8.92
C VAL A 82 -4.09 9.24 9.31
N SER A 83 -4.27 8.23 8.44
CA SER A 83 -3.71 6.89 8.66
C SER A 83 -2.19 6.92 8.78
N GLU A 84 -1.50 7.68 7.94
CA GLU A 84 -0.04 7.82 7.98
C GLU A 84 0.41 8.56 9.25
N ARG A 85 -0.28 9.64 9.65
CA ARG A 85 0.04 10.39 10.88
C ARG A 85 -0.13 9.52 12.13
N ILE A 86 -1.20 8.75 12.20
CA ILE A 86 -1.42 7.80 13.30
C ILE A 86 -0.32 6.76 13.33
N ALA A 87 0.01 6.13 12.19
CA ALA A 87 1.06 5.11 12.12
C ALA A 87 2.45 5.67 12.50
N GLN A 88 2.75 6.91 12.15
CA GLN A 88 3.97 7.61 12.57
C GLN A 88 4.01 7.85 14.08
N GLN A 89 2.88 8.21 14.69
CA GLN A 89 2.82 8.46 16.14
C GLN A 89 2.85 7.15 16.96
N THR A 90 2.15 6.11 16.50
CA THR A 90 2.07 4.82 17.21
C THR A 90 3.20 3.85 16.86
N GLN A 91 3.96 4.14 15.81
CA GLN A 91 4.93 3.22 15.19
C GLN A 91 4.30 1.89 14.73
N GLN A 92 2.97 1.84 14.56
CA GLN A 92 2.22 0.65 14.16
C GLN A 92 1.66 0.83 12.75
N TRP A 93 2.37 0.31 11.75
CA TRP A 93 2.02 0.41 10.33
C TRP A 93 1.09 -0.70 9.83
N GLU A 94 1.09 -1.85 10.52
CA GLU A 94 0.28 -3.02 10.20
C GLU A 94 -0.10 -3.75 11.49
N ALA A 95 -1.26 -4.40 11.50
CA ALA A 95 -1.70 -5.25 12.60
C ALA A 95 -2.31 -6.55 12.07
N TYR A 96 -2.03 -7.66 12.76
CA TYR A 96 -2.55 -9.00 12.46
C TYR A 96 -3.29 -9.62 13.67
N ASP A 97 -3.23 -8.98 14.82
CA ASP A 97 -3.90 -9.38 16.07
C ASP A 97 -4.66 -8.17 16.62
N ALA A 98 -5.99 -8.30 16.72
CA ALA A 98 -6.85 -7.23 17.19
C ALA A 98 -6.57 -6.84 18.66
N ASN A 99 -6.03 -7.77 19.47
CA ASN A 99 -5.69 -7.50 20.86
C ASN A 99 -4.42 -6.66 21.03
N ARG A 100 -3.64 -6.49 19.95
CA ARG A 100 -2.40 -5.70 19.94
C ARG A 100 -2.59 -4.34 19.24
N LEU A 101 -3.83 -3.94 18.98
CA LEU A 101 -4.09 -2.62 18.40
C LEU A 101 -3.77 -1.54 19.42
N VAL A 102 -2.91 -0.61 19.02
CA VAL A 102 -2.67 0.61 19.79
C VAL A 102 -3.89 1.52 19.59
N THR A 103 -4.45 2.04 20.69
CA THR A 103 -5.52 3.04 20.61
C THR A 103 -5.02 4.24 19.78
N PRO A 104 -5.68 4.57 18.66
CA PRO A 104 -5.18 5.63 17.80
C PRO A 104 -5.30 6.99 18.51
N PRO A 105 -4.21 7.78 18.55
CA PRO A 105 -4.27 9.15 19.04
C PRO A 105 -5.11 10.02 18.10
N LYS A 106 -5.60 11.14 18.61
CA LYS A 106 -6.10 12.20 17.75
C LYS A 106 -4.93 12.87 17.01
N VAL A 107 -5.18 13.29 15.78
CA VAL A 107 -4.21 13.99 14.95
C VAL A 107 -4.65 15.42 14.70
N HIS A 108 -3.72 16.35 14.85
CA HIS A 108 -3.89 17.72 14.40
C HIS A 108 -3.49 17.84 12.94
N ILE A 109 -4.30 18.51 12.12
CA ILE A 109 -4.04 18.68 10.68
C ILE A 109 -3.90 20.17 10.35
N ARG A 110 -2.74 20.53 9.82
CA ARG A 110 -2.54 21.83 9.16
C ARG A 110 -2.83 21.68 7.67
N LEU A 111 -3.67 22.56 7.11
CA LEU A 111 -4.08 22.49 5.71
C LEU A 111 -2.89 22.40 4.75
N GLY A 112 -1.88 23.24 4.91
CA GLY A 112 -0.70 23.22 4.02
C GLY A 112 0.08 21.90 4.05
N GLU A 113 0.11 21.20 5.19
CA GLU A 113 0.75 19.87 5.27
C GLU A 113 -0.07 18.79 4.56
N LEU A 114 -1.40 18.89 4.67
CA LEU A 114 -2.33 18.00 3.96
C LEU A 114 -2.23 18.22 2.45
N GLU A 115 -2.27 19.45 1.98
CA GLU A 115 -2.14 19.81 0.56
C GLU A 115 -0.80 19.35 -0.02
N GLN A 116 0.30 19.57 0.72
CA GLN A 116 1.61 19.09 0.31
C GLN A 116 1.63 17.55 0.20
N HIS A 117 1.06 16.83 1.17
CA HIS A 117 1.01 15.37 1.13
C HIS A 117 0.21 14.85 -0.06
N ILE A 118 -0.95 15.47 -0.33
CA ILE A 118 -1.79 15.17 -1.48
C ILE A 118 -1.01 15.36 -2.77
N GLN A 119 -0.40 16.53 -2.96
CA GLN A 119 0.36 16.85 -4.16
C GLN A 119 1.49 15.84 -4.39
N GLN A 120 2.25 15.50 -3.34
CA GLN A 120 3.34 14.54 -3.46
C GLN A 120 2.86 13.11 -3.79
N ASN A 121 1.64 12.73 -3.40
CA ASN A 121 1.06 11.44 -3.77
C ASN A 121 0.54 11.45 -5.22
N GLU A 122 -0.14 12.53 -5.62
CA GLU A 122 -0.61 12.72 -6.99
C GLU A 122 0.57 12.74 -7.97
N ASP A 123 1.63 13.50 -7.67
CA ASP A 123 2.86 13.54 -8.46
C ASP A 123 3.51 12.16 -8.57
N PHE A 124 3.56 11.39 -7.47
CA PHE A 124 4.12 10.05 -7.47
C PHE A 124 3.35 9.11 -8.42
N TYR A 125 2.03 9.06 -8.30
CA TYR A 125 1.22 8.20 -9.16
C TYR A 125 1.26 8.66 -10.62
N HIS A 126 1.23 9.96 -10.89
CA HIS A 126 1.38 10.49 -12.25
C HIS A 126 2.73 10.09 -12.87
N GLN A 127 3.83 10.23 -12.14
CA GLN A 127 5.16 9.85 -12.62
C GLN A 127 5.28 8.34 -12.84
N LEU A 128 4.76 7.53 -11.90
CA LEU A 128 4.75 6.07 -12.00
C LEU A 128 3.98 5.60 -13.23
N GLU A 129 2.74 6.05 -13.40
CA GLU A 129 1.87 5.65 -14.51
C GLU A 129 2.41 6.17 -15.86
N SER A 130 2.99 7.37 -15.88
CA SER A 130 3.68 7.90 -17.06
C SER A 130 4.90 7.05 -17.44
N ALA A 131 5.67 6.58 -16.45
CA ALA A 131 6.81 5.70 -16.69
C ALA A 131 6.37 4.32 -17.20
N LEU A 132 5.35 3.71 -16.59
CA LEU A 132 4.76 2.46 -17.06
C LEU A 132 4.29 2.58 -18.51
N THR A 133 3.56 3.64 -18.84
CA THR A 133 3.09 3.93 -20.20
C THR A 133 4.25 4.10 -21.17
N ARG A 134 5.28 4.88 -20.81
CA ARG A 134 6.47 5.10 -21.64
C ARG A 134 7.23 3.81 -21.95
N HIS A 135 7.27 2.88 -21.00
CA HIS A 135 7.90 1.57 -21.16
C HIS A 135 6.97 0.52 -21.80
N GLY A 136 5.77 0.90 -22.26
CA GLY A 136 4.81 -0.01 -22.89
C GLY A 136 4.27 -1.09 -21.94
N GLN A 137 4.28 -0.82 -20.64
CA GLN A 137 3.95 -1.80 -19.61
C GLN A 137 2.46 -1.82 -19.34
N HIS A 138 1.89 -3.02 -19.39
CA HIS A 138 0.54 -3.25 -18.90
C HIS A 138 0.54 -3.30 -17.37
N TYR A 139 -0.35 -2.54 -16.73
CA TYR A 139 -0.51 -2.53 -15.28
C TYR A 139 -1.99 -2.54 -14.89
N LEU A 140 -2.29 -3.16 -13.75
CA LEU A 140 -3.62 -3.17 -13.16
C LEU A 140 -3.71 -2.09 -12.07
N ARG A 141 -4.55 -1.08 -12.28
CA ARG A 141 -4.80 -0.03 -11.28
C ARG A 141 -6.01 -0.38 -10.43
N LEU A 142 -5.83 -0.51 -9.12
CA LEU A 142 -6.88 -0.87 -8.16
C LEU A 142 -7.02 0.17 -7.06
N ALA A 143 -8.25 0.37 -6.59
CA ALA A 143 -8.52 1.10 -5.36
C ALA A 143 -8.44 0.16 -4.16
N TYR A 144 -7.78 0.61 -3.09
CA TYR A 144 -7.66 -0.10 -1.82
C TYR A 144 -9.03 -0.47 -1.25
N GLU A 145 -9.99 0.45 -1.35
CA GLU A 145 -11.35 0.30 -0.85
C GLU A 145 -12.12 -0.83 -1.56
N SER A 146 -11.71 -1.18 -2.79
CA SER A 146 -12.32 -2.25 -3.59
C SER A 146 -11.64 -3.61 -3.42
N LEU A 147 -10.61 -3.72 -2.56
CA LEU A 147 -9.89 -4.98 -2.37
C LEU A 147 -10.74 -6.08 -1.72
N CYS A 148 -11.85 -5.75 -1.07
CA CYS A 148 -12.76 -6.76 -0.51
C CYS A 148 -13.78 -7.27 -1.55
N ASP A 149 -13.87 -6.64 -2.72
CA ASP A 149 -14.89 -6.96 -3.72
C ASP A 149 -14.49 -8.22 -4.49
N ARG A 150 -15.43 -9.18 -4.59
CA ARG A 150 -15.21 -10.43 -5.34
C ARG A 150 -14.86 -10.18 -6.81
N ALA A 151 -15.42 -9.13 -7.42
CA ALA A 151 -15.10 -8.75 -8.79
C ALA A 151 -13.63 -8.29 -8.93
N THR A 152 -13.15 -7.47 -7.98
CA THR A 152 -11.75 -7.04 -7.91
C THR A 152 -10.81 -8.22 -7.72
N HIS A 153 -11.15 -9.17 -6.85
CA HIS A 153 -10.37 -10.39 -6.67
C HIS A 153 -10.24 -11.17 -7.99
N ARG A 154 -11.35 -11.38 -8.70
CA ARG A 154 -11.33 -12.08 -10.00
C ARG A 154 -10.44 -11.35 -11.00
N GLN A 155 -10.63 -10.05 -11.18
CA GLN A 155 -9.81 -9.23 -12.08
C GLN A 155 -8.32 -9.31 -11.75
N LEU A 156 -7.98 -9.28 -10.47
CA LEU A 156 -6.60 -9.40 -9.98
C LEU A 156 -6.00 -10.76 -10.32
N LEU A 157 -6.73 -11.85 -10.07
CA LEU A 157 -6.26 -13.21 -10.33
C LEU A 157 -6.10 -13.48 -11.84
N GLU A 158 -7.05 -13.01 -12.65
CA GLU A 158 -6.98 -13.05 -14.12
C GLU A 158 -5.77 -12.28 -14.64
N PHE A 159 -5.54 -11.06 -14.13
CA PHE A 159 -4.38 -10.24 -14.51
C PHE A 159 -3.05 -10.94 -14.17
N LEU A 160 -2.98 -11.57 -13.00
CA LEU A 160 -1.81 -12.35 -12.55
C LEU A 160 -1.70 -13.73 -13.21
N GLN A 161 -2.70 -14.15 -13.98
CA GLN A 161 -2.78 -15.48 -14.61
C GLN A 161 -2.67 -16.63 -13.60
N VAL A 162 -3.10 -16.40 -12.37
CA VAL A 162 -3.24 -17.43 -11.34
C VAL A 162 -4.69 -17.88 -11.34
N GLY A 163 -4.93 -19.19 -11.44
CA GLY A 163 -6.28 -19.73 -11.54
C GLY A 163 -7.16 -19.37 -10.34
N ASP A 164 -8.47 -19.64 -10.46
CA ASP A 164 -9.42 -19.39 -9.38
C ASP A 164 -8.99 -20.10 -8.09
N PRO A 165 -8.93 -19.39 -6.94
CA PRO A 165 -8.48 -19.99 -5.71
C PRO A 165 -9.53 -20.95 -5.19
N LYS A 166 -9.08 -22.08 -4.63
CA LYS A 166 -9.97 -23.06 -3.96
C LYS A 166 -10.69 -22.46 -2.75
N THR A 167 -10.08 -21.45 -2.12
CA THR A 167 -10.61 -20.73 -0.96
C THR A 167 -10.72 -19.25 -1.32
N PRO A 168 -11.82 -18.56 -0.96
CA PRO A 168 -11.92 -17.12 -1.18
C PRO A 168 -10.75 -16.36 -0.54
N LEU A 169 -10.23 -15.35 -1.24
CA LEU A 169 -9.25 -14.43 -0.68
C LEU A 169 -9.86 -13.72 0.54
N ALA A 170 -9.14 -13.74 1.65
CA ALA A 170 -9.53 -13.11 2.89
C ALA A 170 -8.37 -12.27 3.43
N ALA A 171 -8.68 -11.07 3.92
CA ALA A 171 -7.70 -10.23 4.58
C ALA A 171 -7.26 -10.88 5.89
N THR A 172 -5.95 -11.03 6.07
CA THR A 172 -5.35 -11.52 7.33
C THR A 172 -4.95 -10.36 8.25
N SER A 173 -4.82 -9.15 7.71
CA SER A 173 -4.56 -7.93 8.48
C SER A 173 -5.84 -7.40 9.12
N VAL A 174 -5.71 -6.85 10.32
CA VAL A 174 -6.77 -6.14 11.02
C VAL A 174 -6.74 -4.67 10.65
N LYS A 175 -7.90 -4.10 10.29
CA LYS A 175 -8.03 -2.67 10.01
C LYS A 175 -7.80 -1.89 11.31
N GLN A 176 -6.70 -1.14 11.38
CA GLN A 176 -6.28 -0.42 12.59
C GLN A 176 -7.16 0.81 12.88
N ASN A 177 -7.47 1.60 11.85
CA ASN A 177 -8.27 2.81 11.98
C ASN A 177 -9.67 2.59 11.41
N THR A 178 -10.63 2.32 12.30
CA THR A 178 -12.07 2.33 12.00
C THR A 178 -12.76 3.61 12.48
N THR A 179 -12.02 4.46 13.18
CA THR A 179 -12.50 5.72 13.75
C THR A 179 -12.88 6.71 12.65
N ASP A 180 -14.06 7.31 12.81
CA ASP A 180 -14.54 8.43 12.00
C ASP A 180 -13.51 9.59 12.00
N LEU A 181 -13.31 10.25 10.86
CA LEU A 181 -12.42 11.41 10.75
C LEU A 181 -12.76 12.50 11.77
N ARG A 182 -14.05 12.70 12.10
CA ARG A 182 -14.50 13.65 13.14
C ARG A 182 -13.97 13.29 14.53
N GLN A 183 -13.78 12.02 14.82
CA GLN A 183 -13.23 11.57 16.10
C GLN A 183 -11.70 11.52 16.07
N ALA A 184 -11.12 11.22 14.92
CA ALA A 184 -9.67 11.08 14.73
C ALA A 184 -8.94 12.43 14.64
N ILE A 185 -9.59 13.50 14.20
CA ILE A 185 -8.98 14.82 13.99
C ILE A 185 -9.35 15.75 15.15
N ASP A 186 -8.36 16.34 15.84
CA ASP A 186 -8.64 17.23 16.98
C ASP A 186 -9.16 18.62 16.58
N ASN A 187 -8.75 19.13 15.42
CA ASN A 187 -9.18 20.40 14.85
C ASN A 187 -10.15 20.22 13.67
N TYR A 188 -11.03 19.21 13.75
CA TYR A 188 -11.92 18.83 12.65
C TYR A 188 -12.78 19.99 12.13
N ASP A 189 -13.44 20.73 13.03
CA ASP A 189 -14.35 21.81 12.62
C ASP A 189 -13.55 22.98 11.98
N GLU A 190 -12.35 23.29 12.49
CA GLU A 190 -11.44 24.28 11.87
C GLU A 190 -11.00 23.84 10.46
N LEU A 191 -10.60 22.58 10.30
CA LEU A 191 -10.21 22.02 9.01
C LEU A 191 -11.39 22.02 8.03
N LEU A 192 -12.60 21.71 8.50
CA LEU A 192 -13.81 21.74 7.68
C LEU A 192 -14.10 23.16 7.16
N ASP A 193 -13.99 24.18 8.02
CA ASP A 193 -14.15 25.58 7.63
C ASP A 193 -13.11 26.00 6.58
N GLN A 194 -11.85 25.59 6.77
CA GLN A 194 -10.77 25.85 5.81
C GLN A 194 -10.99 25.16 4.45
N LEU A 195 -11.65 24.00 4.44
CA LEU A 195 -11.94 23.21 3.24
C LEU A 195 -13.29 23.51 2.59
N ALA A 196 -14.09 24.45 3.10
CA ALA A 196 -15.50 24.64 2.73
C ALA A 196 -15.75 24.82 1.21
N THR A 197 -14.78 25.36 0.46
CA THR A 197 -14.86 25.57 -1.00
C THR A 197 -14.06 24.56 -1.82
N SER A 198 -13.35 23.64 -1.15
CA SER A 198 -12.52 22.59 -1.76
C SER A 198 -13.32 21.30 -1.95
N SER A 199 -12.98 20.52 -2.97
CA SER A 199 -13.49 19.16 -3.16
C SER A 199 -13.12 18.22 -1.99
N LEU A 200 -12.07 18.57 -1.23
CA LEU A 200 -11.63 17.83 -0.05
C LEU A 200 -12.65 17.88 1.10
N SER A 201 -13.57 18.85 1.13
CA SER A 201 -14.65 18.89 2.13
C SER A 201 -15.51 17.62 2.09
N ALA A 202 -15.81 17.11 0.90
CA ALA A 202 -16.62 15.90 0.75
C ALA A 202 -15.87 14.63 1.19
N GLU A 203 -14.53 14.63 1.09
CA GLU A 203 -13.69 13.56 1.61
C GLU A 203 -13.55 13.61 3.13
N LEU A 204 -13.56 14.82 3.72
CA LEU A 204 -13.51 15.01 5.17
C LEU A 204 -14.80 14.53 5.85
N ILE A 205 -15.95 14.85 5.24
CA ILE A 205 -17.28 14.38 5.70
C ILE A 205 -17.51 12.90 5.33
N ASP A 206 -16.66 12.34 4.46
CA ASP A 206 -16.72 10.96 4.02
C ASP A 206 -18.01 10.60 3.25
N LEU A 207 -18.50 11.53 2.44
CA LEU A 207 -19.75 11.38 1.67
C LEU A 207 -19.67 10.38 0.50
N HIS A 208 -18.51 9.75 0.27
CA HIS A 208 -18.21 8.95 -0.93
C HIS A 208 -17.81 7.49 -0.63
N ASN A 209 -18.28 6.90 0.48
CA ASN A 209 -18.15 5.45 0.69
C ASN A 209 -19.12 4.65 -0.19
#